data_AF-A0A5F8H634-F1
#
_entry.id   AF-A0A5F8H634-F1
#
_cell.length_a   1.000
_cell.length_b   1.000
_cell.length_c   1.000
_cell.angle_alpha   90.00
_cell.angle_beta   90.00
_cell.angle_gamma   90.00
#
_symmetry.space_group_name_H-M   'P 1'
#
loop_
_entity.id
_entity.type
_entity.pdbx_description
1 polymer ?
#
loop_
_entity_poly.entity_id
_entity_poly.type
_entity_poly.pdbx_seq_one_letter_code
_entity_poly.pdbx_strand_id
1 'polypeptide(L)'
;MGKKSRVKTQKSGTGATATVSPKEMLNLISELLQKCSSPTPGPGKEWEEYVQIRALVEKIRKKQKGRRIIFMGPTKIVNDC
;
A
#
# COMPACT_ATOMS: atom_id res chain seq x y z
N MET A 1 -2.71 44.28 27.26
CA MET A 1 -2.18 42.90 27.22
C MET A 1 -3.34 41.92 27.17
N GLY A 2 -3.39 41.01 26.19
CA GLY A 2 -4.48 40.03 26.09
C GLY A 2 -4.56 39.36 24.71
N LYS A 3 -3.49 38.67 24.29
CA LYS A 3 -3.48 37.89 23.04
C LYS A 3 -4.47 36.72 23.16
N LYS A 4 -5.61 36.80 22.46
CA LYS A 4 -6.49 35.63 22.24
C LYS A 4 -5.89 34.79 21.11
N SER A 5 -5.08 33.81 21.50
CA SER A 5 -4.54 32.79 20.60
C SER A 5 -5.66 31.84 20.19
N ARG A 6 -6.19 32.00 18.97
CA ARG A 6 -7.05 30.99 18.34
C ARG A 6 -6.15 29.90 17.78
N VAL A 7 -5.83 28.91 18.62
CA VAL A 7 -5.15 27.68 18.18
C VAL A 7 -6.02 27.00 17.13
N LYS A 8 -5.51 26.97 15.89
CA LYS A 8 -6.03 26.19 14.78
C LYS A 8 -5.65 24.74 15.03
N THR A 9 -6.56 23.95 15.59
CA THR A 9 -6.40 22.50 15.69
C THR A 9 -6.48 21.92 14.29
N GLN A 10 -5.34 21.85 13.60
CA GLN A 10 -5.17 20.97 12.46
C GLN A 10 -5.13 19.55 13.00
N LYS A 11 -6.23 18.83 12.84
CA LYS A 11 -6.24 17.38 12.88
C LYS A 11 -5.32 16.93 11.74
N SER A 12 -4.14 16.42 12.06
CA SER A 12 -3.31 15.68 11.10
C SER A 12 -4.12 14.49 10.63
N GLY A 13 -4.83 14.67 9.52
CA GLY A 13 -5.46 13.59 8.79
C GLY A 13 -4.35 12.73 8.22
N THR A 14 -4.01 11.65 8.92
CA THR A 14 -3.16 10.59 8.38
C THR A 14 -3.83 10.03 7.14
N GLY A 15 -3.27 10.41 5.99
CA GLY A 15 -3.36 9.72 4.71
C GLY A 15 -4.76 9.31 4.28
N ALA A 16 -5.47 10.19 3.58
CA ALA A 16 -6.38 9.73 2.55
C ALA A 16 -5.55 8.88 1.57
N THR A 17 -5.58 7.56 1.73
CA THR A 17 -5.18 6.65 0.66
C THR A 17 -6.13 6.95 -0.48
N ALA A 18 -5.67 7.74 -1.45
CA ALA A 18 -6.39 7.96 -2.69
C ALA A 18 -6.83 6.58 -3.20
N THR A 19 -8.14 6.38 -3.31
CA THR A 19 -8.72 5.13 -3.81
C THR A 19 -8.16 4.91 -5.20
N VAL A 20 -7.24 3.95 -5.31
CA VAL A 20 -6.61 3.60 -6.57
C VAL A 20 -7.66 3.01 -7.49
N SER A 21 -7.70 3.48 -8.73
CA SER A 21 -8.66 2.93 -9.69
C SER A 21 -8.39 1.44 -9.91
N PRO A 22 -9.43 0.62 -10.16
CA PRO A 22 -9.24 -0.80 -10.46
C PRO A 22 -8.22 -1.05 -11.58
N LYS A 23 -8.21 -0.16 -12.60
CA LYS A 23 -7.27 -0.22 -13.72
C LYS A 23 -5.82 0.00 -13.28
N GLU A 24 -5.56 0.98 -12.42
CA GLU A 24 -4.22 1.24 -11.89
C GLU A 24 -3.74 0.08 -11.00
N MET A 25 -4.63 -0.53 -10.19
CA MET A 25 -4.30 -1.72 -9.41
C MET A 25 -3.92 -2.90 -10.31
N LEU A 26 -4.70 -3.16 -11.37
CA LEU A 26 -4.41 -4.22 -12.33
C LEU A 26 -3.08 -3.98 -13.06
N ASN A 27 -2.76 -2.75 -13.42
CA ASN A 27 -1.48 -2.43 -14.04
C ASN A 27 -0.29 -2.76 -13.12
N LEU A 28 -0.38 -2.42 -11.83
CA LEU A 28 0.67 -2.74 -10.85
C LEU A 28 0.81 -4.27 -10.64
N ILE A 29 -0.31 -4.99 -10.63
CA ILE A 29 -0.30 -6.46 -10.51
C ILE A 29 0.33 -7.09 -11.76
N SER A 30 0.01 -6.60 -12.96
CA SER A 30 0.61 -7.07 -14.21
C SER A 30 2.12 -6.83 -14.24
N GLU A 31 2.57 -5.64 -13.80
CA GLU A 31 4.00 -5.33 -13.67
C GLU A 31 4.71 -6.28 -12.70
N LEU A 32 4.08 -6.56 -11.55
CA LEU A 32 4.62 -7.49 -10.55
C LEU A 32 4.72 -8.91 -11.10
N LEU A 33 3.66 -9.39 -11.77
CA LEU A 33 3.63 -10.71 -12.38
C LEU A 33 4.75 -10.86 -13.41
N GLN A 34 4.93 -9.85 -14.28
CA GLN A 34 5.98 -9.86 -15.29
C GLN A 34 7.38 -9.90 -14.65
N LYS A 35 7.65 -9.10 -13.62
CA LYS A 35 8.93 -9.10 -12.91
C LYS A 35 9.21 -10.46 -12.25
N CYS A 36 8.24 -11.03 -11.52
CA CYS A 36 8.42 -12.32 -10.84
C CYS A 36 8.47 -13.53 -11.79
N SER A 37 8.01 -13.38 -13.04
CA SER A 37 8.06 -14.43 -14.07
C SER A 37 9.27 -14.30 -14.99
N SER A 38 10.11 -13.29 -14.78
CA SER A 38 11.35 -13.10 -15.54
C SER A 38 12.36 -14.21 -15.18
N PRO A 39 13.27 -14.58 -16.09
CA PRO A 39 14.29 -15.58 -15.81
C PRO A 39 15.18 -15.12 -14.65
N THR A 40 15.67 -16.09 -13.86
CA THR A 40 16.50 -15.82 -12.69
C THR A 40 17.66 -14.89 -13.07
N PRO A 41 17.84 -13.78 -12.33
CA PRO A 41 18.92 -12.86 -12.62
C PRO A 41 20.27 -13.54 -12.36
N GLY A 42 21.32 -13.04 -13.02
CA GLY A 42 22.66 -13.57 -12.82
C GLY A 42 23.11 -13.50 -11.34
N PRO A 43 24.05 -14.37 -10.92
CA PRO A 43 24.60 -14.35 -9.57
C PRO A 43 25.04 -12.95 -9.16
N GLY A 44 24.68 -12.54 -7.94
CA GLY A 44 25.00 -11.20 -7.42
C GLY A 44 23.99 -10.09 -7.79
N LYS A 45 23.00 -10.36 -8.64
CA LYS A 45 21.88 -9.43 -8.92
C LYS A 45 20.58 -9.75 -8.17
N GLU A 46 20.53 -10.87 -7.47
CA GLU A 46 19.36 -11.35 -6.73
C GLU A 46 18.89 -10.33 -5.67
N TRP A 47 19.82 -9.67 -4.98
CA TRP A 47 19.47 -8.66 -3.99
C TRP A 47 18.83 -7.43 -4.63
N GLU A 48 19.33 -6.99 -5.78
CA GLU A 48 18.78 -5.85 -6.51
C GLU A 48 17.37 -6.17 -7.00
N GLU A 49 17.17 -7.36 -7.59
CA GLU A 49 15.85 -7.82 -8.00
C GLU A 49 14.89 -7.94 -6.81
N TYR A 50 15.35 -8.52 -5.70
CA TYR A 50 14.56 -8.61 -4.47
C TYR A 50 14.09 -7.23 -4.02
N VAL A 51 14.97 -6.23 -3.96
CA VAL A 51 14.63 -4.86 -3.57
C VAL A 51 13.60 -4.25 -4.52
N GLN A 52 13.74 -4.46 -5.84
CA GLN A 52 12.78 -3.98 -6.83
C GLN A 52 11.40 -4.61 -6.65
N ILE A 53 11.33 -5.94 -6.48
CA ILE A 53 10.08 -6.67 -6.24
C ILE A 53 9.44 -6.21 -4.93
N ARG A 54 10.23 -6.08 -3.84
CA ARG A 54 9.75 -5.59 -2.54
C ARG A 54 9.16 -4.19 -2.63
N ALA A 55 9.81 -3.29 -3.36
CA ALA A 55 9.31 -1.93 -3.56
C ALA A 55 7.95 -1.92 -4.26
N LEU A 56 7.77 -2.76 -5.29
CA LEU A 56 6.52 -2.88 -6.03
C LEU A 56 5.40 -3.51 -5.18
N VAL A 57 5.71 -4.56 -4.42
CA VAL A 57 4.78 -5.18 -3.46
C VAL A 57 4.33 -4.18 -2.39
N GLU A 58 5.25 -3.40 -1.82
CA GLU A 58 4.88 -2.38 -0.83
C GLU A 58 4.03 -1.26 -1.44
N LYS A 59 4.28 -0.88 -2.69
CA LYS A 59 3.44 0.09 -3.42
C LYS A 59 2.01 -0.42 -3.56
N ILE A 60 1.82 -1.69 -3.94
CA ILE A 60 0.50 -2.34 -4.03
C ILE A 60 -0.14 -2.41 -2.63
N ARG A 61 0.60 -2.88 -1.63
CA ARG A 61 0.10 -3.05 -0.25
C ARG A 61 -0.41 -1.75 0.35
N LYS A 62 0.31 -0.64 0.17
CA LYS A 62 -0.10 0.70 0.65
C LYS A 62 -1.36 1.23 -0.04
N LYS A 63 -1.67 0.74 -1.23
CA LYS A 63 -2.86 1.10 -2.02
C LYS A 63 -4.07 0.21 -1.71
N GLN A 64 -3.86 -0.91 -1.02
CA GLN A 64 -4.91 -1.83 -0.58
C GLN A 64 -5.34 -1.55 0.87
N LYS A 65 -6.52 -2.06 1.25
CA LYS A 65 -7.07 -1.93 2.61
C LYS A 65 -6.62 -3.05 3.57
N GLY A 66 -5.52 -3.74 3.24
CA GLY A 66 -5.05 -4.89 4.00
C GLY A 66 -5.96 -6.11 3.82
N ARG A 67 -6.21 -6.85 4.92
CA ARG A 67 -7.05 -8.05 4.87
C ARG A 67 -8.50 -7.70 4.56
N ARG A 68 -9.06 -8.35 3.54
CA ARG A 68 -10.48 -8.22 3.16
C ARG A 68 -11.41 -8.65 4.29
N ILE A 69 -11.06 -9.69 5.03
CA ILE A 69 -11.85 -10.20 6.16
C ILE A 69 -10.95 -10.22 7.40
N ILE A 70 -11.44 -9.65 8.49
CA ILE A 70 -10.77 -9.65 9.80
C ILE A 70 -11.74 -10.24 10.81
N PHE A 71 -11.32 -11.29 11.51
CA PHE A 71 -12.05 -11.86 12.62
C PHE A 71 -11.50 -11.28 13.93
N MET A 72 -12.39 -10.70 14.73
CA MET A 72 -12.09 -10.22 16.08
C MET A 72 -13.00 -10.98 17.05
N GLY A 73 -12.55 -12.16 17.47
CA GLY A 73 -13.39 -13.09 18.25
C GLY A 73 -14.60 -13.57 17.43
N PRO A 74 -15.84 -13.53 17.97
CA PRO A 74 -17.03 -13.91 17.22
C PRO A 74 -17.41 -12.90 16.12
N THR A 75 -16.80 -11.72 16.10
CA THR A 75 -17.15 -10.64 15.17
C THR A 75 -16.35 -10.74 13.87
N LYS A 76 -17.06 -10.71 12.74
CA LYS A 76 -16.48 -10.65 11.39
C LYS A 76 -16.59 -9.23 10.83
N ILE A 77 -15.45 -8.65 10.45
CA ILE A 77 -15.37 -7.37 9.75
C ILE A 77 -14.97 -7.63 8.31
N VAL A 78 -15.72 -7.07 7.36
CA VAL A 78 -15.42 -7.16 5.91
C VAL A 78 -15.05 -5.77 5.41
N ASN A 79 -13.87 -5.66 4.79
CA ASN A 79 -13.43 -4.47 4.07
C ASN A 79 -13.78 -4.66 2.59
N ASP A 80 -14.64 -3.81 2.04
CA ASP A 80 -14.88 -3.77 0.60
C ASP A 80 -13.62 -3.25 -0.11
N CYS A 81 -13.02 -4.10 -0.95
CA CYS A 81 -11.82 -3.79 -1.72
C CYS A 81 -12.07 -2.70 -2.76
#